data_AF-A0A8H7P7N5-F1
#
_entry.id   AF-A0A8H7P7N5-F1
#
_cell.length_a   1.000
_cell.length_b   1.000
_cell.length_c   1.000
_cell.angle_alpha   90.00
_cell.angle_beta   90.00
_cell.angle_gamma   90.00
#
_symmetry.space_group_name_H-M   'P 1'
#
loop_
_entity.id
_entity.type
_entity.pdbx_description
1 polymer ?
#
loop_
_entity_poly.entity_id
_entity_poly.type
_entity_poly.pdbx_seq_one_letter_code
_entity_poly.pdbx_strand_id
1 'polypeptide(L)'
;MASAQAGSSSATSSNPPILAAGDWTKNLVHLAKTAELKKHALTLQLHTAHILSAHASLDQKSKTIQDMKEQKNKLDSERMRLLNCLRQVNEDRDQADLMEATLNKECDDLRHKIQAITDGEYASAKADVDRLRQELGQSPLPSLQQTLEEKSQQYVLPRRPLPCKATAAATAGNKRAAEDSAAEGQPVGKRPRGRPKGSKTNKNKGKDATGAAAGTAGPTPAS
;
A
#
# COMPACT_ATOMS: atom_id res chain seq x y z
N MET A 1 14.01 105.03 71.43
CA MET A 1 14.89 105.88 70.59
C MET A 1 15.52 104.98 69.54
N ALA A 2 15.50 105.22 68.24
CA ALA A 2 14.94 106.29 67.44
C ALA A 2 14.62 105.75 66.03
N SER A 3 13.61 106.35 65.41
CA SER A 3 13.27 106.27 63.99
C SER A 3 14.42 106.62 63.05
N ALA A 4 14.44 106.03 61.85
CA ALA A 4 14.38 106.80 60.61
C ALA A 4 14.19 105.87 59.39
N GLN A 5 13.30 106.32 58.52
CA GLN A 5 12.77 105.73 57.30
C GLN A 5 13.32 106.48 56.09
N ALA A 6 13.56 105.78 54.97
CA ALA A 6 13.39 106.21 53.57
C ALA A 6 14.21 105.26 52.67
N GLY A 7 13.73 104.75 51.54
CA GLY A 7 12.48 104.97 50.83
C GLY A 7 12.45 104.10 49.58
N SER A 8 11.22 103.92 49.07
CA SER A 8 10.86 103.87 47.64
C SER A 8 11.75 103.00 46.73
N SER A 9 11.29 101.83 46.31
CA SER A 9 10.28 101.78 45.24
C SER A 9 9.68 100.38 45.16
N SER A 10 8.36 100.33 45.35
CA SER A 10 7.51 99.23 44.94
C SER A 10 7.57 99.09 43.43
N ALA A 11 8.48 98.24 42.93
CA ALA A 11 8.32 97.64 41.63
C ALA A 11 7.16 96.65 41.73
N THR A 12 5.93 97.17 41.59
CA THR A 12 4.81 96.37 41.07
C THR A 12 5.24 95.91 39.68
N SER A 13 5.95 94.79 39.63
CA SER A 13 5.99 93.94 38.46
C SER A 13 4.56 93.46 38.24
N SER A 14 3.79 94.30 37.55
CA SER A 14 2.60 93.90 36.84
C SER A 14 3.06 92.87 35.81
N ASN A 15 3.19 91.61 36.26
CA ASN A 15 3.18 90.48 35.37
C ASN A 15 1.87 90.63 34.60
N PRO A 16 1.90 90.93 33.29
CA PRO A 16 0.69 90.83 32.51
C PRO A 16 0.15 89.40 32.73
N PRO A 17 -1.16 89.21 32.88
CA PRO A 17 -1.70 87.86 32.99
C PRO A 17 -1.15 87.11 31.79
N ILE A 18 -0.39 86.04 32.05
CA ILE A 18 0.10 85.12 31.02
C ILE A 18 -1.16 84.48 30.44
N LEU A 19 -1.74 85.17 29.48
CA LEU A 19 -2.67 84.58 28.55
C LEU A 19 -1.82 83.57 27.79
N ALA A 20 -1.93 82.32 28.22
CA ALA A 20 -1.51 81.12 27.51
C ALA A 20 -2.31 81.04 26.19
N ALA A 21 -2.09 82.01 25.30
CA ALA A 21 -2.72 82.15 24.02
C ALA A 21 -1.83 81.45 22.99
N GLY A 22 -2.09 80.17 22.71
CA GLY A 22 -1.74 79.62 21.40
C GLY A 22 -1.28 78.17 21.31
N ASP A 23 -0.63 77.60 22.33
CA ASP A 23 0.10 76.33 22.15
C ASP A 23 -0.51 75.09 22.82
N TRP A 24 -1.24 75.24 23.93
CA TRP A 24 -1.85 74.09 24.60
C TRP A 24 -2.93 73.42 23.73
N THR A 25 -3.73 74.22 23.00
CA THR A 25 -4.77 73.72 22.10
C THR A 25 -4.16 72.97 20.91
N LYS A 26 -3.05 73.46 20.35
CA LYS A 26 -2.31 72.76 19.28
C LYS A 26 -1.69 71.46 19.78
N ASN A 27 -1.09 71.47 20.98
CA ASN A 27 -0.55 70.26 21.60
C ASN A 27 -1.64 69.22 21.88
N LEU A 28 -2.82 69.65 22.34
CA LEU A 28 -3.96 68.75 22.56
C LEU A 28 -4.45 68.13 21.25
N VAL A 29 -4.60 68.93 20.19
CA VAL A 29 -4.97 68.44 18.86
C VAL A 29 -3.91 67.49 18.30
N HIS A 30 -2.62 67.80 18.50
CA HIS A 30 -1.51 66.93 18.08
C HIS A 30 -1.50 65.61 18.84
N LEU A 31 -1.76 65.64 20.14
CA LEU A 31 -1.87 64.45 20.98
C LEU A 31 -3.06 63.57 20.54
N ALA A 32 -4.21 64.19 20.27
CA ALA A 32 -5.40 63.48 19.76
C ALA A 32 -5.13 62.81 18.41
N LYS A 33 -4.55 63.55 17.44
CA LYS A 33 -4.16 62.99 16.14
C LYS A 33 -3.12 61.87 16.28
N THR A 34 -2.18 62.00 17.22
CA THR A 34 -1.19 60.96 17.52
C THR A 34 -1.84 59.71 18.10
N ALA A 35 -2.82 59.87 19.00
CA ALA A 35 -3.57 58.76 19.56
C ALA A 35 -4.41 58.04 18.49
N GLU A 36 -5.07 58.81 17.62
CA GLU A 36 -5.85 58.28 16.50
C GLU A 36 -4.95 57.56 15.47
N LEU A 37 -3.81 58.13 15.11
CA LEU A 37 -2.80 57.48 14.27
C LEU A 37 -2.35 56.14 14.87
N LYS A 38 -2.04 56.11 16.17
CA LYS A 38 -1.65 54.86 16.86
C LYS A 38 -2.76 53.81 16.84
N LYS A 39 -4.01 54.21 17.02
CA LYS A 39 -5.18 53.33 16.90
C LYS A 39 -5.27 52.73 15.49
N HIS A 40 -5.15 53.55 14.45
CA HIS A 40 -5.19 53.08 13.06
C HIS A 40 -3.99 52.17 12.73
N ALA A 41 -2.79 52.53 13.18
CA ALA A 41 -1.59 51.72 13.01
C ALA A 41 -1.75 50.34 13.65
N LEU A 42 -2.25 50.26 14.89
CA LEU A 42 -2.53 49.00 15.57
C LEU A 42 -3.58 48.17 14.81
N THR A 43 -4.66 48.82 14.36
CA THR A 43 -5.73 48.15 13.59
C THR A 43 -5.17 47.55 12.30
N LEU A 44 -4.33 48.31 11.59
CA LEU A 44 -3.64 47.84 10.38
C LEU A 44 -2.68 46.68 10.67
N GLN A 45 -1.92 46.75 11.77
CA GLN A 45 -1.03 45.65 12.19
C GLN A 45 -1.82 44.37 12.48
N LEU A 46 -2.95 44.47 13.18
CA LEU A 46 -3.82 43.34 13.48
C LEU A 46 -4.40 42.72 12.20
N HIS A 47 -4.92 43.54 11.30
CA HIS A 47 -5.40 43.04 10.00
C HIS A 47 -4.29 42.40 9.18
N THR A 48 -3.09 42.98 9.18
CA THR A 48 -1.91 42.42 8.50
C THR A 48 -1.57 41.04 9.08
N ALA A 49 -1.54 40.91 10.40
CA ALA A 49 -1.29 39.62 11.06
C ALA A 49 -2.36 38.57 10.71
N HIS A 50 -3.64 38.96 10.66
CA HIS A 50 -4.73 38.07 10.24
C HIS A 50 -4.59 37.63 8.79
N ILE A 51 -4.25 38.55 7.87
CA ILE A 51 -4.01 38.24 6.46
C ILE A 51 -2.85 37.25 6.32
N LEU A 52 -1.73 37.48 7.01
CA LEU A 52 -0.56 36.59 6.96
C LEU A 52 -0.88 35.19 7.51
N SER A 53 -1.63 35.10 8.62
CA SER A 53 -2.07 33.82 9.19
C SER A 53 -3.03 33.07 8.25
N ALA A 54 -3.95 33.79 7.60
CA ALA A 54 -4.85 33.22 6.61
C ALA A 54 -4.09 32.71 5.38
N HIS A 55 -3.08 33.45 4.90
CA HIS A 55 -2.20 33.01 3.81
C HIS A 55 -1.44 31.73 4.16
N ALA A 56 -0.80 31.67 5.32
CA ALA A 56 -0.11 30.45 5.76
C ALA A 56 -1.05 29.23 5.84
N SER A 57 -2.29 29.46 6.32
CA SER A 57 -3.32 28.42 6.37
C SER A 57 -3.79 28.00 4.98
N LEU A 58 -3.91 28.94 4.04
CA LEU A 58 -4.30 28.68 2.66
C LEU A 58 -3.24 27.85 1.93
N ASP A 59 -1.96 28.19 2.09
CA ASP A 59 -0.85 27.48 1.47
C ASP A 59 -0.75 26.04 2.00
N GLN A 60 -0.88 25.86 3.31
CA GLN A 60 -0.88 24.54 3.93
C GLN A 60 -2.05 23.67 3.43
N LYS A 61 -3.26 24.24 3.33
CA LYS A 61 -4.43 23.52 2.79
C LYS A 61 -4.27 23.21 1.31
N SER A 62 -3.71 24.14 0.52
CA SER A 62 -3.48 23.94 -0.92
C SER A 62 -2.48 22.81 -1.16
N LYS A 63 -1.40 22.76 -0.38
CA LYS A 63 -0.45 21.64 -0.40
C LYS A 63 -1.12 20.33 -0.02
N THR A 64 -1.90 20.32 1.06
CA THR A 64 -2.62 19.11 1.49
C THR A 64 -3.58 18.61 0.41
N ILE A 65 -4.29 19.51 -0.29
CA ILE A 65 -5.15 19.15 -1.42
C ILE A 65 -4.34 18.51 -2.55
N GLN A 66 -3.15 19.03 -2.86
CA GLN A 66 -2.28 18.46 -3.88
C GLN A 66 -1.80 17.05 -3.49
N ASP A 67 -1.33 16.87 -2.25
CA ASP A 67 -0.89 15.58 -1.73
C ASP A 67 -2.03 14.53 -1.79
N MET A 68 -3.26 14.93 -1.42
CA MET A 68 -4.44 14.05 -1.49
C MET A 68 -4.81 13.70 -2.93
N LYS A 69 -4.69 14.63 -3.88
CA LYS A 69 -4.92 14.35 -5.31
C LYS A 69 -3.91 13.34 -5.85
N GLU A 70 -2.64 13.46 -5.48
CA GLU A 70 -1.60 12.53 -5.90
C GLU A 70 -1.82 11.12 -5.31
N GLN A 71 -2.14 11.04 -4.01
CA GLN A 71 -2.47 9.76 -3.38
C GLN A 71 -3.68 9.09 -4.04
N LYS A 72 -4.73 9.87 -4.34
CA LYS A 72 -5.89 9.36 -5.08
C LYS A 72 -5.49 8.80 -6.44
N ASN A 73 -4.70 9.54 -7.23
CA ASN A 73 -4.26 9.10 -8.55
C ASN A 73 -3.44 7.80 -8.50
N LYS A 74 -2.60 7.65 -7.47
CA LYS A 74 -1.85 6.42 -7.22
C LYS A 74 -2.77 5.24 -6.91
N LEU A 75 -3.77 5.43 -6.05
CA LEU A 75 -4.75 4.40 -5.73
C LEU A 75 -5.61 4.03 -6.95
N ASP A 76 -6.01 5.00 -7.76
CA ASP A 76 -6.77 4.76 -8.99
C ASP A 76 -5.95 3.94 -10.01
N SER A 77 -4.64 4.22 -10.09
CA SER A 77 -3.70 3.46 -10.94
C SER A 77 -3.53 2.01 -10.46
N GLU A 78 -3.36 1.78 -9.15
CA GLU A 78 -3.29 0.44 -8.59
C GLU A 78 -4.62 -0.32 -8.74
N ARG A 79 -5.76 0.35 -8.54
CA ARG A 79 -7.07 -0.23 -8.80
C ARG A 79 -7.19 -0.71 -10.23
N MET A 80 -6.79 0.11 -11.20
CA MET A 80 -6.79 -0.27 -12.61
C MET A 80 -5.87 -1.46 -12.88
N ARG A 81 -4.66 -1.46 -12.33
CA ARG A 81 -3.70 -2.57 -12.45
C ARG A 81 -4.28 -3.87 -11.91
N LEU A 82 -4.88 -3.85 -10.73
CA LEU A 82 -5.48 -5.02 -10.09
C LEU A 82 -6.69 -5.54 -10.87
N LEU A 83 -7.53 -4.66 -11.42
CA LEU A 83 -8.64 -5.05 -12.29
C LEU A 83 -8.15 -5.75 -13.56
N ASN A 84 -7.08 -5.25 -14.18
CA ASN A 84 -6.46 -5.91 -15.33
C ASN A 84 -5.88 -7.28 -14.96
N CYS A 85 -5.20 -7.40 -13.81
CA CYS A 85 -4.71 -8.69 -13.33
C CYS A 85 -5.86 -9.68 -13.08
N LEU A 86 -6.97 -9.23 -12.49
CA LEU A 86 -8.14 -10.09 -12.26
C LEU A 86 -8.76 -10.55 -13.59
N ARG A 87 -8.83 -9.66 -14.58
CA ARG A 87 -9.29 -10.01 -15.93
C ARG A 87 -8.42 -11.11 -16.53
N GLN A 88 -7.09 -10.97 -16.46
CA GLN A 88 -6.14 -11.98 -16.96
C GLN A 88 -6.32 -13.33 -16.27
N VAL A 89 -6.46 -13.36 -14.94
CA VAL A 89 -6.66 -14.60 -14.19
C VAL A 89 -7.97 -15.31 -14.62
N ASN A 90 -9.03 -14.54 -14.87
CA ASN A 90 -10.27 -15.11 -15.36
C ASN A 90 -10.11 -15.68 -16.79
N GLU A 91 -9.43 -14.96 -17.69
CA GLU A 91 -9.12 -15.46 -19.04
C GLU A 91 -8.29 -16.75 -19.00
N ASP A 92 -7.26 -16.80 -18.14
CA ASP A 92 -6.40 -17.98 -17.98
C ASP A 92 -7.17 -19.16 -17.40
N ARG A 93 -8.11 -18.92 -16.47
CA ARG A 93 -8.99 -19.95 -15.92
C ARG A 93 -9.91 -20.51 -17.02
N ASP A 94 -10.57 -19.64 -17.77
CA ASP A 94 -11.49 -20.08 -18.84
C ASP A 94 -10.74 -20.87 -19.93
N GLN A 95 -9.49 -20.49 -20.22
CA GLN A 95 -8.60 -21.24 -21.10
C GLN A 95 -8.23 -22.61 -20.52
N ALA A 96 -7.92 -22.69 -19.23
CA ALA A 96 -7.64 -23.95 -18.55
C ALA A 96 -8.85 -24.89 -18.55
N ASP A 97 -10.05 -24.37 -18.28
CA ASP A 97 -11.30 -25.12 -18.31
C ASP A 97 -11.57 -25.70 -19.72
N LEU A 98 -11.31 -24.92 -20.77
CA LEU A 98 -11.43 -25.37 -22.16
C LEU A 98 -10.42 -26.48 -22.50
N MET A 99 -9.17 -26.32 -22.05
CA MET A 99 -8.12 -27.34 -22.23
C MET A 99 -8.45 -28.62 -21.46
N GLU A 100 -8.95 -28.51 -20.23
CA GLU A 100 -9.38 -29.65 -19.43
C GLU A 100 -10.52 -30.41 -20.11
N ALA A 101 -11.56 -29.70 -20.56
CA ALA A 101 -12.68 -30.31 -21.27
C ALA A 101 -12.22 -31.05 -22.54
N THR A 102 -11.27 -30.45 -23.28
CA THR A 102 -10.69 -31.06 -24.49
C THR A 102 -9.92 -32.33 -24.15
N LEU A 103 -9.02 -32.28 -23.16
CA LEU A 103 -8.23 -33.44 -22.74
C LEU A 103 -9.09 -34.56 -22.15
N ASN A 104 -10.14 -34.22 -21.41
CA ASN A 104 -11.09 -35.21 -20.88
C ASN A 104 -11.79 -35.94 -22.02
N LYS A 105 -12.27 -35.21 -23.03
CA LYS A 105 -12.87 -35.81 -24.22
C LYS A 105 -11.89 -36.71 -24.96
N GLU A 106 -10.66 -36.26 -25.18
CA GLU A 106 -9.62 -37.08 -25.83
C GLU A 106 -9.28 -38.33 -25.01
N CYS A 107 -9.22 -38.22 -23.68
CA CYS A 107 -9.03 -39.36 -22.80
C CYS A 107 -10.17 -40.36 -22.90
N ASP A 108 -11.42 -39.89 -22.93
CA ASP A 108 -12.59 -40.72 -23.10
C ASP A 108 -12.58 -41.40 -24.47
N ASP A 109 -12.30 -40.67 -25.55
CA ASP A 109 -12.18 -41.21 -26.90
C ASP A 109 -11.10 -42.30 -26.98
N LEU A 110 -9.95 -42.08 -26.35
CA LEU A 110 -8.87 -43.08 -26.26
C LEU A 110 -9.29 -44.31 -25.45
N ARG A 111 -9.98 -44.14 -24.32
CA ARG A 111 -10.52 -45.25 -23.52
C ARG A 111 -11.51 -46.09 -24.32
N HIS A 112 -12.44 -45.43 -25.03
CA HIS A 112 -13.38 -46.12 -25.91
C HIS A 112 -12.67 -46.88 -27.03
N LYS A 113 -11.66 -46.26 -27.66
CA LYS A 113 -10.88 -46.91 -28.71
C LYS A 113 -10.09 -48.12 -28.20
N ILE A 114 -9.47 -48.00 -27.03
CA ILE A 114 -8.78 -49.13 -26.38
C ILE A 114 -9.77 -50.26 -26.10
N GLN A 115 -10.94 -49.95 -25.55
CA GLN A 115 -11.97 -50.95 -25.27
C GLN A 115 -12.43 -51.66 -26.55
N ALA A 116 -12.74 -50.89 -27.60
CA ALA A 116 -13.19 -51.44 -28.89
C ALA A 116 -12.16 -52.39 -29.52
N ILE A 117 -10.88 -52.03 -29.51
CA ILE A 117 -9.80 -52.89 -30.03
C ILE A 117 -9.61 -54.12 -29.15
N THR A 118 -9.65 -53.95 -27.84
CA THR A 118 -9.43 -55.03 -26.86
C THR A 118 -10.51 -56.10 -26.97
N ASP A 119 -11.78 -55.69 -27.01
CA ASP A 119 -12.92 -56.62 -27.01
C ASP A 119 -13.20 -57.23 -28.40
N GLY A 120 -12.85 -56.54 -29.47
CA GLY A 120 -13.10 -56.99 -30.84
C GLY A 120 -11.93 -57.79 -31.43
N GLU A 121 -11.08 -57.07 -32.17
CA GLU A 121 -10.04 -57.64 -33.02
C GLU A 121 -8.94 -58.33 -32.19
N TYR A 122 -8.53 -57.73 -31.08
CA TYR A 122 -7.44 -58.27 -30.25
C TYR A 122 -7.84 -59.59 -29.58
N ALA A 123 -9.03 -59.66 -28.98
CA ALA A 123 -9.52 -60.88 -28.33
C ALA A 123 -9.62 -62.06 -29.33
N SER A 124 -10.17 -61.79 -30.51
CA SER A 124 -10.30 -62.78 -31.59
C SER A 124 -8.92 -63.27 -32.05
N ALA A 125 -8.00 -62.34 -32.36
CA ALA A 125 -6.64 -62.68 -32.78
C ALA A 125 -5.86 -63.43 -31.69
N LYS A 126 -6.01 -63.06 -30.41
CA LYS A 126 -5.37 -63.76 -29.29
C LYS A 126 -5.85 -65.20 -29.18
N ALA A 127 -7.16 -65.43 -29.30
CA ALA A 127 -7.73 -66.78 -29.26
C ALA A 127 -7.18 -67.67 -30.39
N ASP A 128 -7.09 -67.14 -31.61
CA ASP A 128 -6.53 -67.86 -32.76
C ASP A 128 -5.05 -68.20 -32.57
N VAL A 129 -4.24 -67.25 -32.06
CA VAL A 129 -2.82 -67.48 -31.79
C VAL A 129 -2.62 -68.50 -30.67
N ASP A 130 -3.38 -68.42 -29.59
CA ASP A 130 -3.29 -69.36 -28.48
C ASP A 130 -3.72 -70.78 -28.92
N ARG A 131 -4.73 -70.91 -29.78
CA ARG A 131 -5.10 -72.19 -30.41
C ARG A 131 -3.95 -72.78 -31.22
N LEU A 132 -3.33 -71.99 -32.12
CA LEU A 132 -2.19 -72.44 -32.93
C LEU A 132 -0.98 -72.83 -32.05
N ARG A 133 -0.72 -72.06 -30.98
CA ARG A 133 0.34 -72.39 -30.02
C ARG A 133 0.07 -73.71 -29.30
N GLN A 134 -1.17 -73.96 -28.92
CA GLN A 134 -1.57 -75.22 -28.31
C GLN A 134 -1.38 -76.41 -29.25
N GLU A 135 -1.73 -76.26 -30.55
CA GLU A 135 -1.47 -77.27 -31.59
C GLU A 135 0.03 -77.55 -31.79
N LEU A 136 0.88 -76.53 -31.62
CA LEU A 136 2.35 -76.62 -31.69
C LEU A 136 3.02 -77.02 -30.36
N GLY A 137 2.26 -77.24 -29.28
CA GLY A 137 2.78 -77.58 -27.96
C GLY A 137 3.47 -76.44 -27.19
N GLN A 138 3.22 -75.18 -27.58
CA GLN A 138 3.73 -73.98 -26.90
C GLN A 138 2.75 -73.43 -25.85
N SER A 139 3.29 -72.75 -24.83
CA SER A 139 2.49 -72.05 -23.81
C SER A 139 1.72 -70.86 -24.40
N PRO A 140 0.50 -70.56 -23.90
CA PRO A 140 -0.29 -69.41 -24.32
C PRO A 140 0.43 -68.08 -24.05
N LEU A 141 0.04 -67.05 -24.79
CA LEU A 141 0.58 -65.70 -24.66
C LEU A 141 0.25 -65.07 -23.29
N PRO A 142 1.15 -64.22 -22.76
CA PRO A 142 0.89 -63.44 -21.55
C PRO A 142 -0.32 -62.50 -21.74
N SER A 143 -0.93 -62.08 -20.62
CA SER A 143 -2.10 -61.22 -20.67
C SER A 143 -1.76 -59.81 -21.14
N LEU A 144 -2.69 -59.17 -21.87
CA LEU A 144 -2.56 -57.77 -22.31
C LEU A 144 -2.20 -56.86 -21.12
N GLN A 145 -2.80 -57.11 -19.97
CA GLN A 145 -2.63 -56.33 -18.74
C GLN A 145 -1.20 -56.41 -18.19
N GLN A 146 -0.56 -57.59 -18.26
CA GLN A 146 0.84 -57.76 -17.87
C GLN A 146 1.77 -56.97 -18.81
N THR A 147 1.54 -57.03 -20.11
CA THR A 147 2.33 -56.27 -21.10
C THR A 147 2.14 -54.75 -20.96
N LEU A 148 0.93 -54.30 -20.61
CA LEU A 148 0.64 -52.88 -20.36
C LEU A 148 1.35 -52.38 -19.10
N GLU A 149 1.41 -53.16 -18.03
CA GLU A 149 2.09 -52.80 -16.78
C GLU A 149 3.61 -52.68 -16.97
N GLU A 150 4.24 -53.60 -17.71
CA GLU A 150 5.66 -53.49 -18.05
C GLU A 150 5.97 -52.22 -18.87
N LYS A 151 5.09 -51.88 -19.82
CA LYS A 151 5.21 -50.66 -20.62
C LYS A 151 4.94 -49.39 -19.80
N SER A 152 3.96 -49.39 -18.90
CA SER A 152 3.61 -48.21 -18.09
C SER A 152 4.79 -47.82 -17.19
N GLN A 153 5.48 -48.80 -16.61
CA GLN A 153 6.68 -48.58 -15.80
C GLN A 153 7.81 -47.93 -16.61
N GLN A 154 7.95 -48.27 -17.89
CA GLN A 154 8.93 -47.64 -18.79
C GLN A 154 8.61 -46.18 -19.13
N TYR A 155 7.35 -45.76 -19.15
CA TYR A 155 6.96 -44.36 -19.39
C TYR A 155 6.92 -43.49 -18.12
N VAL A 156 6.78 -44.11 -16.93
CA VAL A 156 6.75 -43.38 -15.64
C VAL A 156 8.16 -43.08 -15.12
N LEU A 157 9.14 -43.97 -15.34
CA LEU A 157 10.53 -43.77 -14.93
C LEU A 157 11.19 -42.47 -15.47
N PRO A 158 10.95 -42.03 -16.72
CA PRO A 158 11.48 -40.76 -17.24
C PRO A 158 10.76 -39.49 -16.72
N ARG A 159 9.60 -39.59 -16.07
CA ARG A 159 8.76 -38.44 -15.67
C ARG A 159 8.82 -38.08 -14.18
N ARG A 160 9.84 -38.53 -13.43
CA ARG A 160 10.10 -37.96 -12.10
C ARG A 160 10.35 -36.44 -12.25
N PRO A 161 9.67 -35.58 -11.48
CA PRO A 161 9.49 -34.19 -11.84
C PRO A 161 10.79 -33.39 -11.72
N LEU A 162 11.17 -32.73 -12.81
CA LEU A 162 12.10 -31.61 -12.81
C LEU A 162 11.50 -30.48 -11.94
N PRO A 163 12.31 -29.76 -11.15
CA PRO A 163 11.84 -28.61 -10.38
C PRO A 163 11.20 -27.60 -11.32
N CYS A 164 10.00 -27.16 -10.96
CA CYS A 164 9.20 -26.20 -11.71
C CYS A 164 10.08 -25.08 -12.26
N LYS A 165 10.00 -24.88 -13.58
CA LYS A 165 10.65 -23.81 -14.33
C LYS A 165 10.13 -22.47 -13.78
N ALA A 166 10.83 -21.94 -12.78
CA ALA A 166 10.75 -20.54 -12.43
C ALA A 166 10.95 -19.76 -13.73
N THR A 167 10.00 -18.88 -14.02
CA THR A 167 10.06 -17.91 -15.10
C THR A 167 11.43 -17.24 -15.11
N ALA A 168 12.26 -17.66 -16.07
CA ALA A 168 13.55 -17.07 -16.36
C ALA A 168 13.31 -15.68 -16.96
N ALA A 169 13.30 -14.67 -16.09
CA ALA A 169 13.48 -13.27 -16.45
C ALA A 169 14.31 -12.59 -15.36
N ALA A 170 15.58 -12.99 -15.24
CA ALA A 170 16.59 -12.25 -14.50
C ALA A 170 17.96 -12.49 -15.16
N THR A 171 18.16 -11.77 -16.27
CA THR A 171 19.41 -11.12 -16.69
C THR A 171 20.71 -11.91 -16.52
N ALA A 172 21.05 -12.69 -17.55
CA ALA A 172 22.44 -13.04 -17.85
C ALA A 172 23.18 -11.78 -18.33
N GLY A 173 24.33 -11.50 -17.73
CA GLY A 173 25.09 -10.28 -17.93
C GLY A 173 25.87 -10.20 -19.24
N ASN A 174 26.34 -8.99 -19.55
CA ASN A 174 27.66 -8.76 -20.14
C ASN A 174 27.97 -7.24 -20.15
N LYS A 175 29.10 -6.84 -19.57
CA LYS A 175 30.17 -6.02 -20.20
C LYS A 175 31.20 -5.56 -19.16
N ARG A 176 32.45 -5.99 -19.37
CA ARG A 176 33.68 -5.48 -18.76
C ARG A 176 34.11 -4.20 -19.50
N ALA A 177 34.59 -3.21 -18.75
CA ALA A 177 35.55 -2.15 -19.11
C ALA A 177 35.51 -1.12 -17.96
N ALA A 178 36.56 -0.46 -17.49
CA ALA A 178 37.99 -0.53 -17.68
C ALA A 178 38.57 0.41 -16.60
N GLU A 179 39.80 0.11 -16.19
CA GLU A 179 40.81 1.03 -15.67
C GLU A 179 40.74 1.66 -14.28
N ASP A 180 41.97 1.78 -13.80
CA ASP A 180 42.55 2.06 -12.50
C ASP A 180 42.84 3.56 -12.39
N SER A 181 42.48 4.20 -11.27
CA SER A 181 43.24 5.29 -10.64
C SER A 181 42.56 5.83 -9.37
N ALA A 182 43.29 5.71 -8.27
CA ALA A 182 43.42 6.63 -7.12
C ALA A 182 42.19 6.94 -6.23
N ALA A 183 42.22 6.44 -4.98
CA ALA A 183 42.48 7.23 -3.75
C ALA A 183 41.91 6.55 -2.48
N GLU A 184 42.80 6.31 -1.50
CA GLU A 184 42.65 6.36 -0.03
C GLU A 184 41.40 5.75 0.68
N GLY A 185 41.63 4.78 1.60
CA GLY A 185 40.84 4.65 2.84
C GLY A 185 40.13 3.31 3.14
N GLN A 186 40.69 2.54 4.08
CA GLN A 186 40.22 1.31 4.78
C GLN A 186 38.92 1.49 5.66
N PRO A 187 38.34 0.47 6.34
CA PRO A 187 37.72 -0.80 5.86
C PRO A 187 36.42 -1.26 6.60
N VAL A 188 35.87 -2.42 6.18
CA VAL A 188 35.02 -3.40 6.94
C VAL A 188 33.51 -3.13 7.20
N GLY A 189 32.66 -4.09 6.80
CA GLY A 189 31.70 -4.66 7.78
C GLY A 189 30.20 -4.71 7.46
N LYS A 190 29.82 -5.63 6.58
CA LYS A 190 28.54 -6.36 6.45
C LYS A 190 27.43 -6.13 7.52
N ARG A 191 26.22 -5.71 7.08
CA ARG A 191 24.91 -6.46 7.05
C ARG A 191 23.69 -5.53 7.20
N PRO A 192 22.67 -5.60 6.32
CA PRO A 192 21.40 -4.90 6.48
C PRO A 192 20.47 -5.68 7.42
N ARG A 193 20.11 -5.10 8.58
CA ARG A 193 19.18 -5.71 9.54
C ARG A 193 17.73 -5.45 9.15
N GLY A 194 17.26 -6.17 8.12
CA GLY A 194 15.83 -6.37 7.87
C GLY A 194 15.31 -7.56 8.69
N ARG A 195 14.80 -7.30 9.91
CA ARG A 195 13.88 -8.22 10.59
C ARG A 195 13.00 -7.44 11.57
N PRO A 196 11.69 -7.30 11.32
CA PRO A 196 10.78 -6.76 12.33
C PRO A 196 10.69 -7.75 13.51
N LYS A 197 10.89 -7.23 14.73
CA LYS A 197 10.73 -7.99 15.98
C LYS A 197 9.25 -8.33 16.15
N GLY A 198 8.94 -9.62 16.10
CA GLY A 198 7.60 -10.14 16.37
C GLY A 198 7.13 -9.93 17.81
N SER A 199 5.82 -9.75 17.92
CA SER A 199 4.86 -10.31 18.88
C SER A 199 5.34 -10.63 20.29
N LYS A 200 4.77 -9.94 21.28
CA LYS A 200 4.58 -10.46 22.64
C LYS A 200 3.11 -10.36 23.04
N THR A 201 2.53 -11.53 23.22
CA THR A 201 1.23 -11.80 23.81
C THR A 201 1.26 -11.60 25.33
N ASN A 202 0.21 -10.94 25.81
CA ASN A 202 -0.56 -11.16 27.05
C ASN A 202 0.07 -11.04 28.45
N LYS A 203 -0.55 -10.19 29.29
CA LYS A 203 -0.80 -10.49 30.71
C LYS A 203 -2.10 -9.83 31.18
N ASN A 204 -3.09 -10.68 31.43
CA ASN A 204 -4.34 -10.39 32.14
C ASN A 204 -4.12 -9.53 33.39
N LYS A 205 -5.02 -8.57 33.60
CA LYS A 205 -5.52 -8.27 34.94
C LYS A 205 -7.04 -8.45 34.92
N GLY A 206 -7.48 -9.57 35.48
CA GLY A 206 -8.87 -9.83 35.76
C GLY A 206 -9.35 -9.15 37.05
N LYS A 207 -10.62 -9.44 37.34
CA LYS A 207 -11.52 -8.97 38.41
C LYS A 207 -12.30 -7.70 38.07
N ASP A 208 -13.61 -7.66 38.21
CA ASP A 208 -14.65 -8.63 38.59
C ASP A 208 -15.97 -7.99 38.09
N ALA A 209 -16.81 -8.73 37.37
CA ALA A 209 -18.02 -9.38 37.87
C ALA A 209 -19.22 -8.43 38.00
N THR A 210 -20.23 -8.72 37.15
CA THR A 210 -21.70 -8.75 37.37
C THR A 210 -22.33 -8.43 36.01
N GLY A 211 -23.14 -9.27 35.37
CA GLY A 211 -23.86 -10.45 35.80
C GLY A 211 -25.19 -10.46 35.04
N ALA A 212 -25.62 -11.66 34.60
CA ALA A 212 -26.97 -12.00 34.13
C ALA A 212 -27.42 -11.37 32.78
N ALA A 213 -28.14 -12.06 31.89
CA ALA A 213 -28.60 -13.44 31.79
C ALA A 213 -29.24 -13.64 30.39
N ALA A 214 -29.38 -14.91 30.00
CA ALA A 214 -30.30 -15.46 28.98
C ALA A 214 -30.07 -15.03 27.51
N GLY A 215 -29.79 -15.90 26.54
CA GLY A 215 -30.02 -17.34 26.46
C GLY A 215 -31.46 -17.64 26.04
N THR A 216 -31.72 -17.67 24.72
CA THR A 216 -32.72 -18.57 24.10
C THR A 216 -32.46 -18.67 22.60
N ALA A 217 -32.26 -19.91 22.15
CA ALA A 217 -32.22 -20.33 20.76
C ALA A 217 -33.62 -20.24 20.11
N GLY A 218 -33.68 -20.06 18.78
CA GLY A 218 -34.91 -20.12 17.96
C GLY A 218 -35.44 -21.55 17.79
N PRO A 219 -36.11 -21.93 16.68
CA PRO A 219 -36.84 -21.18 15.63
C PRO A 219 -38.31 -21.66 15.52
N THR A 220 -39.13 -21.15 14.59
CA THR A 220 -40.17 -21.94 13.85
C THR A 220 -40.90 -21.11 12.76
N PRO A 221 -41.50 -21.76 11.74
CA PRO A 221 -41.89 -21.17 10.45
C PRO A 221 -43.41 -21.02 10.23
N ALA A 222 -43.74 -20.34 9.12
CA ALA A 222 -44.91 -20.50 8.23
C ALA A 222 -46.35 -20.48 8.78
N SER A 223 -47.11 -19.47 8.35
CA SER A 223 -48.33 -19.62 7.51
C SER A 223 -48.62 -18.30 6.81
#